data_AF-A0A4Y2GS59-F1
#
_entry.id   AF-A0A4Y2GS59-F1
#
_cell.length_a   1.000
_cell.length_b   1.000
_cell.length_c   1.000
_cell.angle_alpha   90.00
_cell.angle_beta   90.00
_cell.angle_gamma   90.00
#
_symmetry.space_group_name_H-M   'P 1'
#
loop_
_entity.id
_entity.type
_entity.pdbx_description
1 polymer ?
#
loop_
_entity_poly.entity_id
_entity_poly.type
_entity_poly.pdbx_seq_one_letter_code
_entity_poly.pdbx_strand_id
1 'polypeptide(L)'
;MKDDCARPASQYFMNCFLLRLTSACYVVNGGFLLHRVLWQAKESFYFILQKYIDYAKKHFNEETTIVFDDYPEDAAKSTKSVERIRRTKKRISGYVIFDESMSATMS
;
A
#
# COMPACT_ATOMS: atom_id res chain seq x y z
N MET A 1 1.39 35.69 -42.40
CA MET A 1 2.51 35.25 -41.55
C MET A 1 1.92 34.46 -40.40
N LYS A 2 1.93 33.13 -40.55
CA LYS A 2 1.84 32.19 -39.43
C LYS A 2 3.10 32.37 -38.58
N ASP A 3 2.97 32.20 -37.27
CA ASP A 3 3.73 31.17 -36.56
C ASP A 3 3.13 30.97 -35.16
N ASP A 4 2.59 29.77 -35.00
CA ASP A 4 2.09 29.17 -33.77
C ASP A 4 3.24 28.97 -32.78
N CYS A 5 3.20 29.61 -31.61
CA CYS A 5 4.04 29.19 -30.49
C CYS A 5 3.30 28.11 -29.68
N ALA A 6 3.18 26.93 -30.30
CA ALA A 6 2.96 25.69 -29.58
C ALA A 6 4.17 25.46 -28.66
N ARG A 7 3.99 25.66 -27.34
CA ARG A 7 4.99 25.25 -26.35
C ARG A 7 5.02 23.72 -26.34
N PRO A 8 6.16 23.05 -26.58
CA PRO A 8 6.21 21.61 -26.53
C PRO A 8 6.15 21.15 -25.07
N ALA A 9 5.03 20.54 -24.70
CA ALA A 9 4.81 19.84 -23.44
C ALA A 9 5.55 18.48 -23.39
N SER A 10 6.80 18.42 -23.86
CA SER A 10 7.58 17.17 -23.95
C SER A 10 8.89 17.16 -23.17
N GLN A 11 9.32 18.27 -22.55
CA GLN A 11 10.63 18.34 -21.90
C GLN A 11 10.66 17.91 -20.41
N TYR A 12 9.55 17.45 -19.83
CA TYR A 12 9.52 16.98 -18.44
C TYR A 12 9.04 15.53 -18.28
N PHE A 13 8.85 14.77 -19.36
CA PHE A 13 8.20 13.46 -19.25
C PHE A 13 9.14 12.27 -19.06
N MET A 14 10.44 12.38 -19.27
CA MET A 14 11.32 11.21 -19.15
C MET A 14 12.68 11.58 -18.58
N ASN A 15 12.80 11.53 -17.26
CA ASN A 15 14.08 11.34 -16.57
C ASN A 15 13.91 10.65 -15.21
N CYS A 16 12.95 9.73 -15.09
CA CYS A 16 12.85 8.85 -13.92
C CYS A 16 13.28 7.39 -14.22
N PHE A 17 13.94 7.14 -15.37
CA PHE A 17 14.29 5.78 -15.80
C PHE A 17 15.79 5.50 -15.95
N LEU A 18 16.68 6.47 -15.64
CA LEU A 18 18.14 6.28 -15.81
C LEU A 18 18.96 6.70 -14.59
N LEU A 19 18.55 6.26 -13.40
CA LEU A 19 19.48 6.01 -12.32
C LEU A 19 19.51 4.50 -12.09
N ARG A 20 20.52 3.85 -12.67
CA ARG A 20 20.87 2.48 -12.31
C ARG A 20 21.46 2.54 -10.89
N LEU A 21 20.58 2.56 -9.89
CA LEU A 21 20.95 2.39 -8.49
C LEU A 21 21.47 0.96 -8.36
N THR A 22 22.75 0.80 -8.05
CA THR A 22 23.38 -0.51 -7.78
C THR A 22 22.80 -1.19 -6.53
N SER A 23 21.93 -0.48 -5.80
CA SER A 23 21.11 -0.96 -4.69
C SER A 23 19.79 -0.18 -4.66
N ALA A 24 18.84 -0.52 -5.54
CA ALA A 24 17.51 0.09 -5.51
C ALA A 24 16.75 -0.39 -4.25
N CYS A 25 16.36 0.54 -3.38
CA CYS A 25 15.47 0.25 -2.25
C CYS A 25 14.02 0.35 -2.72
N TYR A 26 13.24 -0.71 -2.54
CA TYR A 26 11.82 -0.73 -2.89
C TYR A 26 10.98 -0.44 -1.65
N VAL A 27 10.17 0.60 -1.74
CA VAL A 27 9.15 0.93 -0.74
C VAL A 27 7.78 0.71 -1.38
N VAL A 28 7.01 -0.21 -0.81
CA VAL A 28 5.71 -0.64 -1.35
C VAL A 28 4.59 -0.18 -0.42
N ASN A 29 3.57 0.45 -0.99
CA ASN A 29 2.36 0.79 -0.24
C ASN A 29 1.59 -0.48 0.14
N GLY A 30 1.31 -0.66 1.43
CA GLY A 30 0.61 -1.83 1.96
C GLY A 30 -0.84 -1.92 1.48
N GLY A 31 -1.53 -0.79 1.31
CA GLY A 31 -2.87 -0.75 0.73
C GLY A 31 -2.91 -1.29 -0.70
N PHE A 32 -1.89 -1.02 -1.52
CA PHE A 32 -1.74 -1.63 -2.84
C PHE A 32 -1.61 -3.15 -2.74
N LEU A 33 -0.78 -3.67 -1.82
CA LEU A 33 -0.59 -5.10 -1.66
C LEU A 33 -1.88 -5.82 -1.26
N LEU A 34 -2.69 -5.23 -0.37
CA LEU A 34 -3.98 -5.79 0.05
C LEU A 34 -4.94 -6.06 -1.12
N HIS A 35 -4.81 -5.32 -2.22
CA HIS A 35 -5.61 -5.51 -3.42
C HIS A 35 -4.98 -6.47 -4.44
N ARG A 36 -3.71 -6.86 -4.26
CA ARG A 36 -2.95 -7.68 -5.21
C ARG A 36 -2.82 -9.13 -4.78
N VAL A 37 -2.62 -9.38 -3.48
CA VAL A 37 -2.38 -10.72 -2.97
C VAL A 37 -3.71 -11.39 -2.64
N LEU A 38 -3.98 -12.50 -3.32
CA LEU A 38 -5.19 -13.30 -3.10
C LEU A 38 -4.92 -14.39 -2.06
N TRP A 39 -5.78 -14.46 -1.04
CA TRP A 39 -5.82 -15.53 -0.05
C TRP A 39 -7.12 -16.33 -0.14
N GLN A 40 -7.14 -17.51 0.47
CA GLN A 40 -8.31 -18.38 0.50
C GLN A 40 -9.14 -18.14 1.77
N ALA A 41 -10.42 -18.50 1.73
CA ALA A 41 -11.26 -18.47 2.92
C ALA A 41 -10.70 -19.42 3.99
N LYS A 42 -10.74 -19.01 5.27
CA LYS A 42 -10.23 -19.77 6.43
C LYS A 42 -8.72 -20.03 6.43
N GLU A 43 -7.96 -19.34 5.60
CA GLU A 43 -6.50 -19.41 5.64
C GLU A 43 -5.98 -18.75 6.92
N SER A 44 -4.92 -19.31 7.53
CA SER A 44 -4.35 -18.75 8.75
C SER A 44 -3.59 -17.46 8.46
N PHE A 45 -3.49 -16.57 9.46
CA PHE A 45 -2.72 -15.35 9.33
C PHE A 45 -1.26 -15.61 8.93
N TYR A 46 -0.65 -16.69 9.43
CA TYR A 46 0.69 -17.11 9.01
C TYR A 46 0.81 -17.30 7.50
N PHE A 47 -0.04 -18.14 6.90
CA PHE A 47 0.02 -18.43 5.47
C PHE A 47 -0.34 -17.22 4.62
N ILE A 48 -1.28 -16.42 5.10
CA ILE A 48 -1.63 -15.12 4.55
C ILE A 48 -0.39 -14.21 4.48
N LEU A 49 0.31 -14.00 5.60
CA LEU A 49 1.49 -13.14 5.67
C LEU A 49 2.63 -13.66 4.77
N GLN A 50 2.83 -14.98 4.75
CA GLN A 50 3.79 -15.61 3.82
C GLN A 50 3.49 -15.26 2.37
N LYS A 51 2.21 -15.30 1.93
CA LYS A 51 1.85 -14.90 0.56
C LYS A 51 2.21 -13.45 0.25
N TYR A 52 2.08 -12.53 1.20
CA TYR A 52 2.50 -11.14 1.01
C TYR A 52 4.02 -11.01 0.92
N ILE A 53 4.76 -11.71 1.77
CA ILE A 53 6.23 -11.73 1.75
C ILE A 53 6.72 -12.30 0.42
N ASP A 54 6.20 -13.45 0.01
CA ASP A 54 6.56 -14.10 -1.25
C ASP A 54 6.24 -13.22 -2.46
N TYR A 55 5.08 -12.56 -2.45
CA TYR A 55 4.73 -11.60 -3.49
C TYR A 55 5.72 -10.44 -3.54
N ALA A 56 6.08 -9.85 -2.39
CA ALA A 56 7.01 -8.74 -2.33
C ALA A 56 8.40 -9.15 -2.85
N LYS A 57 8.93 -10.27 -2.37
CA LYS A 57 10.23 -10.81 -2.80
C LYS A 57 10.27 -11.11 -4.30
N LYS A 58 9.18 -11.68 -4.84
CA LYS A 58 9.08 -12.05 -6.25
C LYS A 58 8.99 -10.85 -7.19
N HIS A 59 8.30 -9.78 -6.78
CA HIS A 59 7.97 -8.66 -7.66
C HIS A 59 8.85 -7.42 -7.48
N PHE A 60 9.58 -7.33 -6.37
CA PHE A 60 10.43 -6.19 -6.05
C PHE A 60 11.85 -6.69 -5.74
N ASN A 61 12.19 -6.94 -4.48
CA ASN A 61 13.42 -7.59 -4.04
C ASN A 61 13.29 -8.14 -2.61
N GLU A 62 14.32 -8.81 -2.10
CA GLU A 62 14.32 -9.35 -0.73
C GLU A 62 14.34 -8.25 0.36
N GLU A 63 14.92 -7.09 0.06
CA GLU A 63 15.03 -5.95 0.98
C GLU A 63 13.86 -4.96 0.85
N THR A 64 12.69 -5.44 0.37
CA THR A 64 11.53 -4.57 0.18
C THR A 64 10.92 -4.18 1.51
N THR A 65 10.68 -2.87 1.67
CA THR A 65 9.97 -2.33 2.83
C THR A 65 8.51 -2.08 2.47
N ILE A 66 7.58 -2.62 3.28
CA ILE A 66 6.14 -2.42 3.12
C ILE A 66 5.67 -1.37 4.13
N VAL A 67 5.01 -0.32 3.66
CA VAL A 67 4.54 0.78 4.51
C VAL A 67 3.02 0.87 4.41
N PHE A 68 2.35 0.79 5.55
CA PHE A 68 0.92 1.09 5.66
C PHE A 68 0.74 2.57 6.02
N ASP A 69 -0.28 3.20 5.45
CA ASP A 69 -0.57 4.59 5.79
C ASP A 69 -1.10 4.68 7.21
N ASP A 70 -0.43 5.47 8.03
CA ASP A 70 -0.95 5.84 9.34
C ASP A 70 -2.06 6.90 9.21
N TYR A 71 -2.88 6.98 10.27
CA TYR A 71 -3.76 8.12 10.44
C TYR A 71 -2.98 9.25 11.11
N PRO A 72 -2.92 10.46 10.53
CA PRO A 72 -2.32 11.58 11.22
C PRO A 72 -3.18 11.91 12.47
N GLU A 73 -2.50 12.34 13.53
CA GLU A 73 -3.17 12.74 14.79
C GLU A 73 -4.20 13.83 14.54
N ASP A 74 -3.81 14.82 13.75
CA ASP A 74 -4.71 15.84 13.24
C ASP A 74 -5.54 15.29 12.08
N ALA A 75 -6.74 14.81 12.40
CA ALA A 75 -7.69 14.31 11.42
C ALA A 75 -8.04 15.36 10.36
N ALA A 76 -7.98 16.68 10.64
CA ALA A 76 -8.31 17.70 9.66
C ALA A 76 -7.33 17.72 8.47
N LYS A 77 -6.10 17.22 8.67
CA LYS A 77 -5.07 17.10 7.63
C LYS A 77 -5.14 15.79 6.84
N SER A 78 -6.01 14.86 7.23
CA SER A 78 -6.17 13.58 6.53
C SER A 78 -7.25 13.66 5.46
N THR A 79 -6.94 13.16 4.26
CA THR A 79 -7.97 12.84 3.25
C THR A 79 -8.92 11.72 3.71
N LYS A 80 -8.55 10.97 4.76
CA LYS A 80 -9.34 9.86 5.35
C LYS A 80 -10.17 10.29 6.58
N SER A 81 -10.26 11.58 6.86
CA SER A 81 -10.89 12.14 8.07
C SER A 81 -12.38 11.80 8.23
N VAL A 82 -13.15 12.01 7.17
CA VAL A 82 -14.59 11.71 7.12
C VAL A 82 -14.84 10.22 7.38
N GLU A 83 -14.06 9.36 6.72
CA GLU A 83 -14.15 7.92 6.85
C GLU A 83 -13.74 7.45 8.26
N ARG A 84 -12.71 8.06 8.87
CA ARG A 84 -12.32 7.82 10.27
C ARG A 84 -13.48 8.13 11.22
N ILE A 85 -14.07 9.33 11.10
CA ILE A 85 -15.21 9.76 11.94
C ILE A 85 -16.38 8.79 11.79
N ARG A 86 -16.68 8.33 10.57
CA ARG A 86 -17.74 7.35 10.31
C ARG A 86 -17.50 6.03 11.05
N ARG A 87 -16.25 5.56 11.15
CA ARG A 87 -15.89 4.31 11.86
C ARG A 87 -15.89 4.48 13.37
N THR A 88 -15.40 5.61 13.89
CA THR A 88 -15.41 5.91 15.34
C THR A 88 -16.82 5.97 15.92
N LYS A 89 -17.82 6.37 15.11
CA LYS A 89 -19.23 6.41 15.52
C LYS A 89 -19.89 5.03 15.61
N LYS A 90 -19.24 3.96 15.12
CA LYS A 90 -19.74 2.58 15.25
C LYS A 90 -19.24 1.94 16.54
N ARG A 91 -19.88 0.85 16.98
CA ARG A 91 -19.46 0.09 18.17
C ARG A 91 -17.97 -0.26 18.08
N ILE A 92 -17.23 0.01 19.14
CA ILE A 92 -15.84 -0.43 19.31
C ILE A 92 -15.87 -1.96 19.38
N SER A 93 -15.07 -2.65 18.57
CA SER A 93 -14.94 -4.10 18.73
C SER A 93 -14.22 -4.40 20.04
N GLY A 94 -14.47 -5.57 20.64
CA GLY A 94 -13.65 -6.04 21.75
C GLY A 94 -12.16 -6.05 21.37
N TYR A 95 -11.30 -6.00 22.38
CA TYR A 95 -9.88 -6.22 22.20
C TYR A 95 -9.67 -7.65 21.67
N VAL A 96 -9.09 -7.77 20.49
CA VAL A 96 -8.78 -9.07 19.86
C VAL A 96 -7.27 -9.23 19.86
N ILE A 97 -6.81 -10.32 20.48
CA ILE A 97 -5.42 -10.77 20.37
C ILE A 97 -5.36 -11.68 19.15
N PHE A 98 -4.56 -11.29 18.16
CA PHE A 98 -4.33 -12.11 16.97
C PHE A 98 -3.20 -13.10 17.25
N ASP A 99 -3.41 -14.34 16.82
CA ASP A 99 -2.39 -15.37 16.80
C ASP A 99 -2.14 -15.83 15.36
N GLU A 100 -0.92 -16.21 15.02
CA GLU A 100 -0.54 -16.60 13.66
C GLU A 100 -1.31 -17.81 13.14
N SER A 101 -1.77 -18.70 14.04
CA SER A 101 -2.57 -19.87 13.70
C SER A 101 -4.06 -19.56 13.50
N MET A 102 -4.54 -18.38 13.92
CA MET A 102 -5.95 -18.02 13.73
C MET A 102 -6.27 -17.92 12.24
N SER A 103 -7.39 -18.54 11.87
CA SER A 103 -7.95 -18.42 10.53
C SER A 103 -8.56 -17.03 10.33
N ALA A 104 -8.28 -16.40 9.19
CA ALA A 104 -8.96 -15.17 8.82
C ALA A 104 -10.45 -15.42 8.62
N THR A 105 -11.27 -14.80 9.47
CA THR A 105 -12.72 -14.81 9.33
C THR A 105 -13.13 -13.68 8.39
N MET A 106 -13.70 -14.03 7.24
CA MET A 106 -14.44 -13.05 6.44
C MET A 106 -15.82 -12.87 7.06
N SER A 107 -16.14 -11.66 7.52
CA SER A 107 -17.50 -11.30 7.96
C SER A 107 -18.38 -10.92 6.77
#